data_AF-A0A9X9PUF9-F1
#
_entry.id   AF-A0A9X9PUF9-F1
#
_cell.length_a   1.000
_cell.length_b   1.000
_cell.length_c   1.000
_cell.angle_alpha   90.00
_cell.angle_beta   90.00
_cell.angle_gamma   90.00
#
_symmetry.space_group_name_H-M   'P 1'
#
loop_
_entity.id
_entity.type
_entity.pdbx_description
1 polymer ?
#
loop_
_entity_poly.entity_id
_entity_poly.type
_entity_poly.pdbx_seq_one_letter_code
_entity_poly.pdbx_strand_id
1 'polypeptide(L)'
;IHISLINGRPSADDPSPELLEFTSARYIRLRFQRIRTLNADLMMFAHKDPREIDPIVTRRYYYSVKDISVGGMCICYGHARACPLDP
;
A
#
# COMPACT_ATOMS: atom_id res chain seq x y z
N ILE A 1 -0.35 -6.62 -6.49
CA ILE A 1 -1.54 -6.17 -5.74
C ILE A 1 -2.05 -4.94 -6.47
N HIS A 2 -3.34 -4.87 -6.80
CA HIS A 2 -3.95 -3.71 -7.43
C HIS A 2 -5.03 -3.16 -6.49
N ILE A 3 -4.99 -1.86 -6.23
CA ILE A 3 -5.91 -1.19 -5.30
C ILE A 3 -6.49 0.00 -6.06
N SER A 4 -7.82 0.04 -6.20
CA SER A 4 -8.54 1.23 -6.64
C SER A 4 -9.21 1.86 -5.44
N LEU A 5 -8.97 3.16 -5.22
CA LEU A 5 -9.61 3.93 -4.16
C LEU A 5 -11.02 4.40 -4.54
N ILE A 6 -11.41 4.28 -5.83
CA ILE A 6 -12.68 4.77 -6.37
C ILE A 6 -13.65 3.61 -6.62
N ASN A 7 -13.18 2.51 -7.22
CA ASN A 7 -14.05 1.42 -7.66
C ASN A 7 -14.78 0.78 -6.46
N GLY A 8 -16.08 0.58 -6.59
CA GLY A 8 -16.93 -0.01 -5.55
C GLY A 8 -17.40 0.97 -4.47
N ARG A 9 -17.15 2.28 -4.63
CA ARG A 9 -17.73 3.32 -3.76
C ARG A 9 -19.05 3.85 -4.34
N PRO A 10 -20.04 4.22 -3.49
CA PRO A 10 -21.34 4.69 -3.94
C PRO A 10 -21.30 5.94 -4.86
N SER A 11 -20.33 6.82 -4.66
CA SER A 11 -20.18 8.09 -5.41
C SER A 11 -19.10 8.01 -6.50
N ALA A 12 -18.84 6.82 -7.06
CA ALA A 12 -17.79 6.66 -8.07
C ALA A 12 -18.10 7.39 -9.40
N ASP A 13 -19.37 7.38 -9.82
CA ASP A 13 -19.81 8.00 -11.07
C ASP A 13 -20.00 9.52 -10.93
N ASP A 14 -20.44 9.98 -9.76
CA ASP A 14 -20.57 11.39 -9.39
C ASP A 14 -19.79 11.67 -8.09
N PRO A 15 -18.52 12.10 -8.17
CA PRO A 15 -17.65 12.20 -7.01
C PRO A 15 -18.14 13.24 -5.98
N SER A 16 -18.57 12.74 -4.83
CA SER A 16 -18.92 13.59 -3.69
C SER A 16 -17.67 14.27 -3.10
N PRO A 17 -17.83 15.40 -2.37
CA PRO A 17 -16.72 16.04 -1.66
C PRO A 17 -15.95 15.09 -0.74
N GLU A 18 -16.66 14.16 -0.09
CA GLU A 18 -16.09 13.15 0.80
C GLU A 18 -15.19 12.16 0.04
N LEU A 19 -15.59 11.75 -1.17
CA LEU A 19 -14.77 10.87 -2.00
C LEU A 19 -13.52 11.60 -2.53
N LEU A 20 -13.66 12.88 -2.90
CA LEU A 20 -12.55 13.72 -3.32
C LEU A 20 -11.53 13.91 -2.20
N GLU A 21 -11.99 14.19 -0.98
CA GLU A 21 -11.13 14.28 0.20
C GLU A 21 -10.44 12.95 0.50
N PHE A 22 -11.19 11.84 0.47
CA PHE A 22 -10.66 10.50 0.71
C PHE A 22 -9.57 10.08 -0.30
N THR A 23 -9.73 10.46 -1.57
CA THR A 23 -8.77 10.13 -2.64
C THR A 23 -7.60 11.10 -2.72
N SER A 24 -7.70 12.26 -2.07
CA SER A 24 -6.62 13.25 -2.00
C SER A 24 -5.46 12.75 -1.14
N ALA A 25 -4.23 12.86 -1.65
CA ALA A 25 -3.05 12.42 -0.91
C ALA A 25 -1.81 13.24 -1.28
N ARG A 26 -1.01 13.57 -0.26
CA ARG A 26 0.36 14.10 -0.42
C ARG A 26 1.42 13.02 -0.20
N TYR A 27 1.14 12.06 0.66
CA TYR A 27 2.07 10.98 1.02
C TYR A 27 1.36 9.64 0.97
N ILE A 28 2.05 8.63 0.44
CA ILE A 28 1.58 7.25 0.40
C ILE A 28 2.57 6.41 1.22
N ARG A 29 2.04 5.63 2.17
CA ARG A 29 2.85 4.75 3.02
C ARG A 29 2.37 3.32 2.88
N LEU A 30 3.28 2.43 2.50
CA LEU A 30 3.05 0.99 2.50
C LEU A 30 3.48 0.42 3.86
N ARG A 31 2.54 -0.20 4.59
CA ARG A 31 2.81 -0.85 5.89
C ARG A 31 2.69 -2.36 5.74
N PHE A 32 3.83 -3.05 5.68
CA PHE A 32 3.86 -4.51 5.68
C PHE A 32 3.74 -5.04 7.10
N GLN A 33 2.60 -5.65 7.44
CA GLN A 33 2.30 -6.07 8.82
C GLN A 33 2.75 -7.50 9.14
N ARG A 34 2.63 -8.43 8.20
CA ARG A 34 2.95 -9.85 8.43
C ARG A 34 3.42 -10.53 7.15
N ILE A 35 4.53 -11.25 7.24
CA ILE A 35 5.03 -12.10 6.16
C ILE A 35 4.17 -13.36 6.11
N ARG A 36 3.77 -13.79 4.91
CA ARG A 36 3.15 -15.10 4.72
C ARG A 36 4.23 -16.18 4.80
N THR A 37 4.14 -17.05 5.79
CA THR A 37 5.06 -18.18 6.02
C THR A 37 4.39 -19.47 5.59
N LEU A 38 5.18 -20.51 5.30
CA LEU A 38 4.66 -21.87 5.21
C LEU A 38 4.24 -22.35 6.60
N ASN A 39 3.24 -23.23 6.68
CA ASN A 39 2.66 -23.67 7.96
C ASN A 39 3.68 -24.31 8.94
N ALA A 40 4.73 -24.96 8.41
CA ALA A 40 5.79 -25.57 9.23
C ALA A 40 6.67 -24.52 9.95
N ASP A 41 6.93 -23.38 9.32
CA ASP A 41 7.78 -22.33 9.86
C ASP A 41 7.00 -21.36 10.76
N LEU A 42 5.67 -21.50 10.81
CA LEU A 42 4.78 -20.69 11.66
C LEU A 42 5.16 -20.82 13.14
N MET A 43 5.59 -22.01 13.58
CA MET A 43 6.05 -22.26 14.94
C MET A 43 7.28 -21.40 15.27
N MET A 44 8.25 -21.33 14.35
CA MET A 44 9.49 -20.55 14.53
C MET A 44 9.26 -19.04 14.65
N PHE A 45 8.23 -18.49 14.00
CA PHE A 45 7.83 -17.08 14.17
C PHE A 45 6.91 -16.83 15.36
N ALA A 46 6.36 -17.89 15.98
CA ALA A 46 5.58 -17.81 17.21
C ALA A 46 6.45 -17.91 18.48
N HIS A 47 7.67 -18.46 18.34
CA HIS A 47 8.67 -18.46 19.42
C HIS A 47 9.08 -17.02 19.77
N LYS A 48 8.98 -16.67 21.06
CA LYS A 48 9.29 -15.33 21.58
C LYS A 48 10.79 -15.13 21.82
N ASP A 49 11.58 -16.20 21.95
CA ASP A 49 13.02 -16.10 22.18
C ASP A 49 13.76 -16.01 20.83
N PRO A 50 14.42 -14.87 20.52
CA PRO A 50 15.18 -14.69 19.29
C PRO A 50 16.33 -15.70 19.11
N ARG A 51 16.76 -16.38 20.18
CA ARG A 51 17.82 -17.41 20.16
C ARG A 51 17.32 -18.78 19.68
N GLU A 52 16.01 -19.01 19.70
CA GLU A 52 15.37 -20.23 19.19
C GLU A 52 15.02 -20.13 17.70
N ILE A 53 15.18 -18.95 17.11
CA ILE A 53 14.88 -18.70 15.70
C ILE A 53 16.11 -19.06 14.86
N ASP A 54 16.04 -20.17 14.13
CA ASP A 54 17.04 -20.59 13.15
C ASP A 54 17.31 -19.46 12.13
N PRO A 55 18.58 -19.00 12.00
CA PRO A 55 18.99 -18.00 11.03
C PRO A 55 18.66 -18.36 9.58
N ILE A 56 18.52 -19.65 9.24
CA ILE A 56 18.15 -20.13 7.91
C ILE A 56 16.72 -19.69 7.55
N VAL A 57 15.81 -19.70 8.53
CA VAL A 57 14.41 -19.32 8.34
C VAL A 57 14.30 -17.80 8.17
N THR A 58 14.97 -17.00 9.00
CA THR A 58 14.93 -15.53 8.89
C THR A 58 15.56 -14.98 7.62
N ARG A 59 16.56 -15.66 7.04
CA ARG A 59 17.17 -15.29 5.74
C ARG A 59 16.27 -15.57 4.54
N ARG A 60 15.26 -16.43 4.69
CA ARG A 60 14.35 -16.82 3.60
C ARG A 60 13.14 -15.89 3.48
N TYR A 61 12.75 -15.25 4.58
CA TYR A 61 11.50 -14.48 4.66
C TYR A 61 11.77 -12.98 4.68
N TYR A 62 11.68 -12.34 3.53
CA TYR A 62 11.78 -10.89 3.35
C TYR A 62 10.73 -10.39 2.35
N TYR A 63 10.40 -9.11 2.44
CA TYR A 63 9.58 -8.47 1.41
C TYR A 63 10.46 -8.04 0.24
N SER A 64 10.04 -8.40 -0.97
CA SER A 64 10.64 -7.90 -2.20
C SER A 64 9.57 -7.19 -3.01
N VAL A 65 9.84 -5.95 -3.40
CA VAL A 65 8.96 -5.12 -4.21
C VAL A 65 9.73 -4.75 -5.47
N LYS A 66 9.29 -5.26 -6.61
CA LYS A 66 9.92 -4.98 -7.90
C LYS A 66 9.58 -3.59 -8.41
N ASP A 67 8.31 -3.20 -8.27
CA ASP A 67 7.79 -1.95 -8.82
C ASP A 67 6.62 -1.44 -7.98
N ILE A 68 6.49 -0.11 -7.92
CA ILE A 68 5.37 0.60 -7.31
C ILE A 68 4.91 1.64 -8.31
N SER A 69 3.72 1.43 -8.87
CA SER A 69 3.06 2.38 -9.74
C SER A 69 1.83 2.96 -9.05
N VAL A 70 1.77 4.29 -8.98
CA VAL A 70 0.65 5.04 -8.41
C VAL A 70 0.09 5.94 -9.50
N GLY A 71 -1.13 5.65 -9.94
CA GLY A 71 -1.88 6.51 -10.86
C GLY A 71 -2.66 7.58 -10.10
N GLY A 72 -2.62 8.81 -10.58
CA GLY A 72 -3.36 9.93 -10.01
C GLY A 72 -3.35 11.15 -10.92
N MET A 73 -4.06 12.19 -10.50
CA MET A 73 -4.08 13.49 -11.17
C MET A 73 -3.93 14.59 -10.13
N CYS A 74 -3.38 15.71 -10.56
CA CYS A 74 -3.33 16.88 -9.70
C CYS A 74 -4.72 17.49 -9.53
N ILE A 75 -4.96 18.10 -8.37
CA ILE A 75 -6.27 18.65 -8.03
C ILE A 75 -6.41 20.04 -8.64
N CYS A 76 -7.33 20.19 -9.59
CA CYS A 76 -7.63 21.46 -10.27
C CYS A 76 -9.10 21.89 -10.19
N TYR A 77 -9.95 21.13 -9.48
CA TYR A 77 -11.40 21.38 -9.38
C TYR A 77 -12.10 21.64 -10.73
N GLY A 78 -11.61 21.04 -11.82
CA GLY A 78 -12.16 21.24 -13.17
C GLY A 78 -11.72 22.52 -13.90
N HIS A 79 -10.88 23.36 -13.28
CA HIS A 79 -10.46 24.64 -13.87
C HIS A 79 -9.16 24.57 -14.70
N ALA A 80 -8.45 23.45 -14.69
CA ALA A 80 -7.23 23.27 -15.47
C ALA A 80 -7.10 21.83 -15.98
N ARG A 81 -6.32 21.67 -17.06
CA ARG A 81 -6.01 20.36 -17.68
C ARG A 81 -4.60 19.85 -17.36
N ALA A 82 -3.76 20.70 -16.80
CA ALA A 82 -2.38 20.38 -16.45
C ALA A 82 -1.95 21.19 -15.23
N CYS A 83 -1.03 20.64 -14.46
CA CYS A 83 -0.41 21.35 -13.34
C CYS A 83 1.01 21.79 -13.68
N PRO A 84 1.45 22.95 -13.16
CA PRO A 84 2.84 23.35 -13.25
C PRO A 84 3.71 22.33 -12.51
N LEU A 85 4.96 22.20 -12.96
CA LEU A 85 5.98 21.46 -12.22
C LEU A 85 6.28 22.22 -10.93
N ASP A 86 6.33 21.52 -9.80
CA ASP A 86 6.82 22.07 -8.53
C ASP A 86 8.34 22.30 -8.68
N PRO A 87 8.86 23.52 -8.46
CA PRO A 87 10.28 23.86 -8.67
C PRO A 87 11.24 23.21 -7.66
#